data_AF-A0A3D5FQ11-F1
#
_entry.id   AF-A0A3D5FQ11-F1
#
_cell.length_a   1.000
_cell.length_b   1.000
_cell.length_c   1.000
_cell.angle_alpha   90.00
_cell.angle_beta   90.00
_cell.angle_gamma   90.00
#
_symmetry.space_group_name_H-M   'P 1'
#
loop_
_entity.id
_entity.type
_entity.pdbx_description
1 polymer ?
#
loop_
_entity_poly.entity_id
_entity_poly.type
_entity_poly.pdbx_seq_one_letter_code
_entity_poly.pdbx_strand_id
1 'polypeptide(L)'
;GSYEAGEGETGHVYRYAGGSQWEDLGSPDVCNTVMSLAVLGDELYVGTGHYRGQGSSLEPSPNWQPGGRVYRYAGGSTWEDCGKISTAGLYDLDVYSDWVQSLQGWTKDDVDTAGNLTVFNGKLYAMPYYHRGVYRYDGGTTWTHCGDPGCRLMSMGLFDGHLIGAGNEGSGHGGVYTYEGGDKWSHAGYQEGVNQVYSFAAYEGSLYTGTWPEAKVYRWDGEQHWEDCGQLGDEKEVMAMAVYNGTLYAGTLPLGQVYRYEGGTRWTMSKRLDMTPDVTYRRVWSMAVFQGKLFCGTLPSGKVYALEAGKSVTYDVALKAGWRHVAGVRRGDRLELFVDGELVRWSSDLGDRAWDISNDQPLRIGKGPHDLFKGKMYDVQLHRRALSADEVRQRFRAGHHE
;
A
#
# COMPACT_ATOMS: atom_id res chain seq x y z
N GLY A 1 4.00 11.13 1.47
CA GLY A 1 3.20 12.36 1.48
C GLY A 1 2.95 12.76 2.90
N SER A 2 2.78 14.05 3.16
CA SER A 2 2.29 14.57 4.44
C SER A 2 0.88 15.12 4.32
N TYR A 3 0.24 15.28 5.49
CA TYR A 3 -0.93 16.10 5.72
C TYR A 3 -0.49 17.25 6.63
N GLU A 4 -0.83 18.48 6.26
CA GLU A 4 -0.54 19.67 7.05
C GLU A 4 -1.85 20.35 7.50
N ALA A 5 -1.88 20.88 8.71
CA ALA A 5 -3.13 21.33 9.32
C ALA A 5 -3.41 22.82 9.10
N GLY A 6 -2.38 23.65 8.92
CA GLY A 6 -2.47 25.11 8.88
C GLY A 6 -3.08 25.71 7.62
N GLU A 7 -3.44 27.00 7.68
CA GLU A 7 -4.21 27.71 6.64
C GLU A 7 -3.49 27.79 5.29
N GLY A 8 -2.19 28.06 5.32
CA GLY A 8 -1.32 28.14 4.14
C GLY A 8 -0.39 26.94 3.99
N GLU A 9 -0.54 25.91 4.82
CA GLU A 9 0.29 24.72 4.74
C GLU A 9 -0.25 23.75 3.69
N THR A 10 0.67 23.08 3.00
CA THR A 10 0.37 22.26 1.81
C THR A 10 1.04 20.91 1.95
N GLY A 11 0.48 19.84 1.38
CA GLY A 11 1.03 18.50 1.53
C GLY A 11 2.37 18.32 0.81
N HIS A 12 3.39 17.82 1.50
CA HIS A 12 4.74 17.62 0.95
C HIS A 12 5.03 16.15 0.58
N VAL A 13 5.99 15.97 -0.33
CA VAL A 13 6.61 14.67 -0.62
C VAL A 13 8.01 14.63 -0.03
N TYR A 14 8.30 13.60 0.76
CA TYR A 14 9.62 13.42 1.36
C TYR A 14 10.29 12.14 0.85
N ARG A 15 11.58 12.22 0.55
CA ARG A 15 12.45 11.07 0.23
C ARG A 15 13.25 10.67 1.46
N TYR A 16 13.17 9.40 1.83
CA TYR A 16 13.99 8.86 2.91
C TYR A 16 15.47 8.79 2.49
N ALA A 17 16.34 9.47 3.22
CA ALA A 17 17.78 9.53 2.97
C ALA A 17 18.61 8.63 3.91
N GLY A 18 17.95 7.88 4.81
CA GLY A 18 18.60 6.99 5.76
C GLY A 18 18.64 7.53 7.19
N GLY A 19 18.62 6.62 8.17
CA GLY A 19 18.61 6.96 9.59
C GLY A 19 17.34 7.75 9.96
N SER A 20 17.53 9.01 10.34
CA SER A 20 16.45 9.97 10.63
C SER A 20 16.33 11.09 9.58
N GLN A 21 17.03 10.97 8.45
CA GLN A 21 17.14 12.02 7.45
C GLN A 21 16.08 11.85 6.36
N TRP A 22 15.46 12.98 6.02
CA TRP A 22 14.45 13.09 4.97
C TRP A 22 14.75 14.32 4.13
N GLU A 23 14.64 14.16 2.82
CA GLU A 23 14.76 15.25 1.86
C GLU A 23 13.36 15.67 1.42
N ASP A 24 13.06 16.95 1.54
CA ASP A 24 11.81 17.53 1.05
C ASP A 24 11.89 17.71 -0.47
N LEU A 25 10.97 17.05 -1.19
CA LEU A 25 10.80 17.15 -2.64
C LEU A 25 9.72 18.17 -3.02
N GLY A 26 9.33 19.03 -2.08
CA GLY A 26 8.36 20.11 -2.27
C GLY A 26 6.90 19.68 -2.18
N SER A 27 6.03 20.68 -2.36
CA SER A 27 4.58 20.51 -2.43
C SER A 27 4.10 20.49 -3.88
N PRO A 28 3.49 19.40 -4.36
CA PRO A 28 2.96 19.33 -5.73
C PRO A 28 1.74 20.24 -5.96
N ASP A 29 0.96 20.51 -4.92
CA ASP A 29 -0.31 21.25 -4.99
C ASP A 29 -0.45 22.20 -3.78
N VAL A 30 -1.47 23.06 -3.82
CA VAL A 30 -1.82 24.00 -2.75
C VAL A 30 -2.79 23.41 -1.71
N CYS A 31 -3.28 22.19 -1.95
CA CYS A 31 -4.08 21.46 -0.98
C CYS A 31 -3.21 20.91 0.17
N ASN A 32 -3.87 20.58 1.27
CA ASN A 32 -3.18 20.27 2.52
C ASN A 32 -2.55 18.86 2.57
N THR A 33 -2.73 18.00 1.56
CA THR A 33 -2.28 16.60 1.64
C THR A 33 -1.81 15.99 0.32
N VAL A 34 -0.71 15.23 0.40
CA VAL A 34 -0.37 14.22 -0.62
C VAL A 34 -0.92 12.87 -0.16
N MET A 35 -2.02 12.44 -0.78
CA MET A 35 -2.84 11.31 -0.37
C MET A 35 -2.24 9.95 -0.74
N SER A 36 -1.60 9.87 -1.90
CA SER A 36 -1.10 8.61 -2.42
C SER A 36 0.07 8.78 -3.39
N LEU A 37 0.86 7.73 -3.54
CA LEU A 37 2.03 7.69 -4.40
C LEU A 37 2.04 6.36 -5.15
N ALA A 38 2.43 6.38 -6.43
CA ALA A 38 2.63 5.17 -7.22
C ALA A 38 3.76 5.36 -8.22
N VAL A 39 4.41 4.26 -8.59
CA VAL A 39 5.45 4.26 -9.62
C VAL A 39 4.91 3.55 -10.87
N LEU A 40 4.84 4.27 -11.98
CA LEU A 40 4.48 3.73 -13.29
C LEU A 40 5.72 3.75 -14.18
N GLY A 41 6.25 2.56 -14.51
CA GLY A 41 7.56 2.47 -15.16
C GLY A 41 8.66 2.96 -14.22
N ASP A 42 9.41 3.98 -14.64
CA ASP A 42 10.45 4.64 -13.84
C ASP A 42 9.99 6.00 -13.28
N GLU A 43 8.71 6.35 -13.43
CA GLU A 43 8.16 7.65 -13.07
C GLU A 43 7.33 7.58 -11.78
N LEU A 44 7.57 8.53 -10.87
CA LEU A 44 6.80 8.69 -9.64
C LEU A 44 5.60 9.62 -9.89
N TYR A 45 4.41 9.13 -9.54
CA TYR A 45 3.17 9.88 -9.55
C TYR A 45 2.65 10.05 -8.12
N VAL A 46 2.03 11.20 -7.85
CA VAL A 46 1.41 11.50 -6.56
C VAL A 46 0.01 12.05 -6.75
N GLY A 47 -0.93 11.53 -5.97
CA GLY A 47 -2.30 12.01 -5.90
C GLY A 47 -2.46 12.95 -4.71
N THR A 48 -3.11 14.08 -4.93
CA THR A 48 -3.26 15.16 -3.95
C THR A 48 -4.70 15.28 -3.49
N GLY A 49 -4.93 15.85 -2.32
CA GLY A 49 -6.25 15.86 -1.73
C GLY A 49 -6.41 16.83 -0.57
N HIS A 50 -7.65 17.22 -0.34
CA HIS A 50 -8.04 17.87 0.90
C HIS A 50 -8.36 16.78 1.95
N TYR A 51 -7.43 16.54 2.87
CA TYR A 51 -7.68 15.67 4.01
C TYR A 51 -8.42 16.42 5.11
N ARG A 52 -9.44 15.76 5.66
CA ARG A 52 -10.32 16.30 6.70
C ARG A 52 -9.98 15.65 8.04
N GLY A 53 -9.15 16.34 8.82
CA GLY A 53 -8.65 15.86 10.12
C GLY A 53 -9.74 15.55 11.15
N GLN A 54 -10.96 16.06 10.98
CA GLN A 54 -12.11 15.85 11.85
C GLN A 54 -12.48 14.36 11.98
N GLY A 55 -12.26 13.56 10.92
CA GLY A 55 -12.41 12.10 10.98
C GLY A 55 -11.42 11.43 11.95
N SER A 56 -10.41 12.16 12.42
CA SER A 56 -9.47 11.75 13.46
C SER A 56 -9.64 12.55 14.77
N SER A 57 -10.78 13.23 14.94
CA SER A 57 -11.03 14.16 16.05
C SER A 57 -9.96 15.26 16.17
N LEU A 58 -9.38 15.66 15.04
CA LEU A 58 -8.53 16.85 14.95
C LEU A 58 -9.37 18.05 14.57
N GLU A 59 -8.85 19.24 14.85
CA GLU A 59 -9.46 20.48 14.39
C GLU A 59 -9.54 20.50 12.85
N PRO A 60 -10.62 21.08 12.28
CA PRO A 60 -10.71 21.38 10.86
C PRO A 60 -9.49 22.19 10.38
N SER A 61 -8.92 21.78 9.24
CA SER A 61 -7.91 22.62 8.60
C SER A 61 -8.56 23.89 8.05
N PRO A 62 -7.99 25.08 8.30
CA PRO A 62 -8.41 26.31 7.67
C PRO A 62 -7.88 26.45 6.24
N ASN A 63 -7.12 25.49 5.69
CA ASN A 63 -6.84 25.45 4.26
C ASN A 63 -8.07 24.91 3.52
N TRP A 64 -8.70 25.72 2.64
CA TRP A 64 -9.91 25.33 1.88
C TRP A 64 -9.62 24.81 0.46
N GLN A 65 -8.35 24.69 0.07
CA GLN A 65 -8.01 24.31 -1.29
C GLN A 65 -8.39 22.84 -1.54
N PRO A 66 -9.19 22.55 -2.57
CA PRO A 66 -9.48 21.18 -2.96
C PRO A 66 -8.23 20.56 -3.62
N GLY A 67 -8.01 19.27 -3.42
CA GLY A 67 -7.03 18.53 -4.21
C GLY A 67 -7.69 17.88 -5.42
N GLY A 68 -7.47 16.58 -5.61
CA GLY A 68 -8.04 15.83 -6.72
C GLY A 68 -7.20 15.85 -7.99
N ARG A 69 -6.00 16.41 -7.90
CA ARG A 69 -5.00 16.45 -8.95
C ARG A 69 -3.98 15.35 -8.78
N VAL A 70 -3.45 14.90 -9.90
CA VAL A 70 -2.31 13.98 -9.93
C VAL A 70 -1.13 14.70 -10.54
N TYR A 71 0.06 14.45 -10.02
CA TYR A 71 1.30 15.05 -10.50
C TYR A 71 2.36 13.99 -10.74
N ARG A 72 3.20 14.22 -11.76
CA ARG A 72 4.41 13.43 -12.01
C ARG A 72 5.64 14.16 -11.48
N TYR A 73 6.54 13.45 -10.85
CA TYR A 73 7.80 14.02 -10.36
C TYR A 73 8.72 14.39 -11.52
N ALA A 74 9.14 15.66 -11.59
CA ALA A 74 10.02 16.19 -12.63
C ALA A 74 11.47 16.44 -12.14
N GLY A 75 11.74 16.21 -10.85
CA GLY A 75 13.07 16.35 -10.25
C GLY A 75 13.21 17.56 -9.32
N GLY A 76 14.06 17.42 -8.30
CA GLY A 76 14.25 18.43 -7.26
C GLY A 76 12.96 18.62 -6.47
N SER A 77 12.41 19.83 -6.52
CA SER A 77 11.10 20.19 -5.95
C SER A 77 10.03 20.43 -7.01
N THR A 78 10.22 19.91 -8.23
CA THR A 78 9.36 20.20 -9.39
C THR A 78 8.42 19.04 -9.70
N TRP A 79 7.18 19.39 -10.00
CA TRP A 79 6.09 18.47 -10.29
C TRP A 79 5.35 18.93 -11.54
N GLU A 80 5.01 17.99 -12.41
CA GLU A 80 4.24 18.23 -13.63
C GLU A 80 2.78 17.84 -13.41
N ASP A 81 1.86 18.75 -13.74
CA ASP A 81 0.42 18.54 -13.59
C ASP A 81 -0.08 17.46 -14.57
N CYS A 82 -0.56 16.35 -14.03
CA CYS A 82 -1.20 15.27 -14.77
C CYS A 82 -2.73 15.39 -14.77
N GLY A 83 -3.26 16.57 -14.43
CA GLY A 83 -4.67 16.91 -14.50
C GLY A 83 -5.44 16.66 -13.21
N LYS A 84 -6.58 17.34 -13.10
CA LYS A 84 -7.61 17.13 -12.10
C LYS A 84 -8.64 16.12 -12.63
N ILE A 85 -9.05 15.18 -11.79
CA ILE A 85 -10.12 14.24 -12.14
C ILE A 85 -11.47 14.97 -12.04
N SER A 86 -12.23 14.96 -13.14
CA SER A 86 -13.57 15.52 -13.21
C SER A 86 -14.64 14.43 -13.20
N THR A 87 -15.74 14.71 -12.52
CA THR A 87 -16.96 13.89 -12.44
C THR A 87 -18.16 14.58 -13.09
N ALA A 88 -17.91 15.66 -13.84
CA ALA A 88 -18.93 16.45 -14.50
C ALA A 88 -19.82 15.57 -15.40
N GLY A 89 -21.12 15.63 -15.14
CA GLY A 89 -22.13 14.88 -15.89
C GLY A 89 -22.15 13.37 -15.66
N LEU A 90 -21.33 12.82 -14.75
CA LEU A 90 -21.34 11.38 -14.43
C LEU A 90 -22.40 11.00 -13.39
N TYR A 91 -22.62 11.87 -12.41
CA TYR A 91 -23.47 11.58 -11.25
C TYR A 91 -24.43 12.73 -10.94
N ASP A 92 -25.66 12.36 -10.57
CA ASP A 92 -26.60 13.26 -9.91
C ASP A 92 -26.22 13.47 -8.43
N LEU A 93 -26.71 14.55 -7.82
CA LEU A 93 -26.30 14.92 -6.46
C LEU A 93 -26.83 13.95 -5.38
N ASP A 94 -27.94 13.27 -5.67
CA ASP A 94 -28.64 12.36 -4.76
C ASP A 94 -27.88 11.06 -4.45
N VAL A 95 -26.89 10.70 -5.27
CA VAL A 95 -25.99 9.56 -4.99
C VAL A 95 -25.08 9.82 -3.78
N TYR A 96 -24.98 11.09 -3.36
CA TYR A 96 -24.18 11.53 -2.22
C TYR A 96 -25.08 11.93 -1.06
N SER A 97 -24.76 11.44 0.14
CA SER A 97 -25.46 11.85 1.37
C SER A 97 -25.32 13.36 1.62
N ASP A 98 -26.27 13.96 2.31
CA ASP A 98 -26.22 15.37 2.76
C ASP A 98 -24.90 15.72 3.46
N TRP A 99 -24.34 14.78 4.24
CA TRP A 99 -23.05 14.96 4.90
C TRP A 99 -21.91 15.18 3.88
N VAL A 100 -21.80 14.35 2.84
CA VAL A 100 -20.82 14.51 1.76
C VAL A 100 -21.02 15.85 1.04
N GLN A 101 -22.27 16.20 0.73
CA GLN A 101 -22.60 17.46 0.06
C GLN A 101 -22.24 18.70 0.91
N SER A 102 -22.19 18.56 2.23
CA SER A 102 -21.82 19.63 3.17
C SER A 102 -20.31 19.78 3.40
N LEU A 103 -19.49 18.90 2.81
CA LEU A 103 -18.05 18.91 3.04
C LEU A 103 -17.39 20.19 2.49
N GLN A 104 -16.53 20.78 3.31
CA GLN A 104 -15.75 21.98 2.97
C GLN A 104 -15.01 21.81 1.64
N GLY A 105 -15.23 22.73 0.70
CA GLY A 105 -14.57 22.74 -0.62
C GLY A 105 -14.98 21.62 -1.57
N TRP A 106 -15.96 20.78 -1.20
CA TRP A 106 -16.45 19.69 -2.05
C TRP A 106 -17.43 20.23 -3.11
N THR A 107 -17.33 19.70 -4.33
CA THR A 107 -18.30 19.93 -5.41
C THR A 107 -18.60 18.60 -6.11
N LYS A 108 -19.76 18.45 -6.76
CA LYS A 108 -20.11 17.18 -7.40
C LYS A 108 -19.33 16.88 -8.68
N ASP A 109 -18.82 17.92 -9.36
CA ASP A 109 -18.30 17.82 -10.72
C ASP A 109 -16.77 17.73 -10.79
N ASP A 110 -16.08 17.95 -9.67
CA ASP A 110 -14.63 17.80 -9.56
C ASP A 110 -14.28 17.07 -8.27
N VAL A 111 -13.40 16.08 -8.36
CA VAL A 111 -12.96 15.38 -7.15
C VAL A 111 -12.10 16.29 -6.29
N ASP A 112 -12.16 16.09 -4.97
CA ASP A 112 -11.35 16.82 -3.99
C ASP A 112 -10.13 16.03 -3.51
N THR A 113 -10.03 14.77 -3.94
CA THR A 113 -9.02 13.79 -3.55
C THR A 113 -8.67 12.87 -4.71
N ALA A 114 -7.39 12.71 -4.99
CA ALA A 114 -6.84 11.64 -5.83
C ALA A 114 -6.16 10.63 -4.91
N GLY A 115 -6.95 9.70 -4.41
CA GLY A 115 -6.53 8.67 -3.47
C GLY A 115 -6.07 7.38 -4.13
N ASN A 116 -5.35 6.57 -3.36
CA ASN A 116 -4.94 5.21 -3.66
C ASN A 116 -4.51 4.96 -5.13
N LEU A 117 -3.54 5.74 -5.63
CA LEU A 117 -2.94 5.49 -6.93
C LEU A 117 -2.47 4.03 -7.06
N THR A 118 -2.98 3.31 -8.07
CA THR A 118 -2.69 1.88 -8.29
C THR A 118 -2.29 1.65 -9.74
N VAL A 119 -1.17 0.96 -9.95
CA VAL A 119 -0.72 0.58 -11.30
C VAL A 119 -1.24 -0.81 -11.64
N PHE A 120 -2.06 -0.90 -12.66
CA PHE A 120 -2.66 -2.16 -13.13
C PHE A 120 -2.47 -2.29 -14.64
N ASN A 121 -1.92 -3.42 -15.09
CA ASN A 121 -1.64 -3.70 -16.51
C ASN A 121 -0.91 -2.55 -17.24
N GLY A 122 0.11 -1.99 -16.59
CA GLY A 122 0.93 -0.90 -17.15
C GLY A 122 0.21 0.44 -17.27
N LYS A 123 -0.92 0.62 -16.57
CA LYS A 123 -1.67 1.88 -16.54
C LYS A 123 -1.90 2.33 -15.10
N LEU A 124 -1.96 3.64 -14.88
CA LEU A 124 -2.21 4.23 -13.58
C LEU A 124 -3.72 4.47 -13.38
N TYR A 125 -4.22 4.07 -12.23
CA TYR A 125 -5.61 4.25 -11.79
C TYR A 125 -5.63 5.05 -10.50
N ALA A 126 -6.69 5.84 -10.30
CA ALA A 126 -6.94 6.62 -9.11
C ALA A 126 -8.40 6.46 -8.66
N MET A 127 -8.65 6.66 -7.38
CA MET A 127 -10.01 6.72 -6.85
C MET A 127 -10.15 7.89 -5.86
N PRO A 128 -11.28 8.62 -5.88
CA PRO A 128 -11.59 9.66 -4.92
C PRO A 128 -12.25 9.09 -3.65
N TYR A 129 -12.02 9.72 -2.49
CA TYR A 129 -12.61 9.25 -1.23
C TYR A 129 -14.06 9.72 -1.04
N TYR A 130 -14.42 10.89 -1.57
CA TYR A 130 -15.72 11.52 -1.36
C TYR A 130 -16.56 11.61 -2.65
N HIS A 131 -16.10 10.95 -3.72
CA HIS A 131 -16.83 10.79 -4.98
C HIS A 131 -16.89 9.31 -5.35
N ARG A 132 -17.72 8.95 -6.34
CA ARG A 132 -17.74 7.60 -6.91
C ARG A 132 -16.82 7.49 -8.12
N GLY A 133 -16.52 6.25 -8.51
CA GLY A 133 -15.80 5.93 -9.73
C GLY A 133 -14.32 5.64 -9.52
N VAL A 134 -13.76 4.92 -10.47
CA VAL A 134 -12.32 4.72 -10.64
C VAL A 134 -11.92 5.37 -11.96
N TYR A 135 -10.75 6.00 -11.99
CA TYR A 135 -10.31 6.80 -13.13
C TYR A 135 -8.93 6.36 -13.57
N ARG A 136 -8.75 6.17 -14.87
CA ARG A 136 -7.48 5.76 -15.47
C ARG A 136 -6.80 6.94 -16.15
N TYR A 137 -5.51 7.09 -15.90
CA TYR A 137 -4.70 8.08 -16.57
C TYR A 137 -4.42 7.66 -18.02
N ASP A 138 -4.76 8.54 -18.97
CA ASP A 138 -4.53 8.33 -20.40
C ASP A 138 -3.45 9.27 -20.99
N GLY A 139 -2.78 10.05 -20.14
CA GLY A 139 -1.67 10.94 -20.52
C GLY A 139 -2.03 12.42 -20.52
N GLY A 140 -1.00 13.27 -20.43
CA GLY A 140 -1.15 14.72 -20.30
C GLY A 140 -1.96 15.06 -19.06
N THR A 141 -3.14 15.63 -19.23
CA THR A 141 -4.07 15.96 -18.13
C THR A 141 -5.37 15.15 -18.20
N THR A 142 -5.37 14.00 -18.89
CA THR A 142 -6.59 13.27 -19.25
C THR A 142 -6.81 12.06 -18.36
N TRP A 143 -8.04 11.95 -17.83
CA TRP A 143 -8.51 10.84 -17.02
C TRP A 143 -9.81 10.27 -17.57
N THR A 144 -9.84 8.96 -17.73
CA THR A 144 -11.01 8.23 -18.25
C THR A 144 -11.72 7.49 -17.12
N HIS A 145 -13.02 7.74 -16.97
CA HIS A 145 -13.87 7.00 -16.04
C HIS A 145 -13.92 5.50 -16.40
N CYS A 146 -13.66 4.66 -15.41
CA CYS A 146 -13.62 3.20 -15.51
C CYS A 146 -14.77 2.54 -14.71
N GLY A 147 -15.90 3.25 -14.61
CA GLY A 147 -17.08 2.81 -13.88
C GLY A 147 -16.95 2.94 -12.36
N ASP A 148 -18.05 2.65 -11.68
CA ASP A 148 -18.12 2.48 -10.23
C ASP A 148 -18.88 1.20 -9.86
N PRO A 149 -18.57 0.58 -8.72
CA PRO A 149 -19.27 -0.61 -8.26
C PRO A 149 -20.63 -0.32 -7.60
N GLY A 150 -21.18 0.89 -7.73
CA GLY A 150 -22.42 1.31 -7.08
C GLY A 150 -22.22 1.86 -5.66
N CYS A 151 -20.97 2.05 -5.21
CA CYS A 151 -20.61 2.64 -3.93
C CYS A 151 -19.32 3.48 -4.03
N ARG A 152 -18.98 4.21 -2.95
CA ARG A 152 -17.64 4.84 -2.82
C ARG A 152 -16.62 3.78 -2.44
N LEU A 153 -15.37 3.97 -2.84
CA LEU A 153 -14.27 3.09 -2.46
C LEU A 153 -13.38 3.73 -1.37
N MET A 154 -12.69 2.90 -0.58
CA MET A 154 -11.70 3.35 0.42
C MET A 154 -10.27 2.93 0.09
N SER A 155 -10.09 1.88 -0.70
CA SER A 155 -8.79 1.43 -1.18
C SER A 155 -8.97 0.69 -2.50
N MET A 156 -7.93 0.68 -3.31
CA MET A 156 -7.76 -0.29 -4.37
C MET A 156 -6.57 -1.20 -4.02
N GLY A 157 -6.47 -2.31 -4.71
CA GLY A 157 -5.38 -3.26 -4.57
C GLY A 157 -5.29 -4.16 -5.80
N LEU A 158 -4.28 -5.02 -5.80
CA LEU A 158 -4.13 -6.05 -6.82
C LEU A 158 -4.18 -7.41 -6.15
N PHE A 159 -4.98 -8.30 -6.70
CA PHE A 159 -4.95 -9.70 -6.30
C PHE A 159 -5.25 -10.60 -7.48
N ASP A 160 -4.50 -11.68 -7.59
CA ASP A 160 -4.68 -12.72 -8.61
C ASP A 160 -4.74 -12.19 -10.07
N GLY A 161 -4.10 -11.05 -10.36
CA GLY A 161 -4.11 -10.45 -11.71
C GLY A 161 -5.31 -9.53 -11.99
N HIS A 162 -6.09 -9.19 -10.96
CA HIS A 162 -7.20 -8.27 -11.04
C HIS A 162 -6.93 -6.99 -10.24
N LEU A 163 -7.51 -5.88 -10.71
CA LEU A 163 -7.70 -4.68 -9.90
C LEU A 163 -8.94 -4.87 -9.03
N ILE A 164 -8.79 -4.68 -7.73
CA ILE A 164 -9.87 -4.83 -6.75
C ILE A 164 -10.12 -3.52 -6.01
N GLY A 165 -11.36 -3.29 -5.60
CA GLY A 165 -11.84 -2.13 -4.86
C GLY A 165 -12.44 -2.52 -3.51
N ALA A 166 -12.16 -1.72 -2.49
CA ALA A 166 -12.66 -1.86 -1.13
C ALA A 166 -13.88 -0.96 -0.90
N GLY A 167 -15.05 -1.55 -0.67
CA GLY A 167 -16.33 -0.84 -0.56
C GLY A 167 -16.48 0.02 0.70
N ASN A 168 -17.21 1.12 0.55
CA ASN A 168 -17.65 2.04 1.61
C ASN A 168 -19.18 2.18 1.62
N GLU A 169 -19.86 1.06 1.84
CA GLU A 169 -21.33 0.98 1.75
C GLU A 169 -22.03 1.30 3.07
N GLY A 170 -21.31 1.17 4.19
CA GLY A 170 -21.92 1.21 5.52
C GLY A 170 -22.90 0.06 5.73
N SER A 171 -23.78 0.19 6.73
CA SER A 171 -24.95 -0.67 6.92
C SER A 171 -24.66 -2.18 7.08
N GLY A 172 -23.47 -2.55 7.56
CA GLY A 172 -23.08 -3.93 7.84
C GLY A 172 -22.78 -4.80 6.60
N HIS A 173 -22.63 -4.19 5.42
CA HIS A 173 -22.38 -4.88 4.15
C HIS A 173 -21.16 -4.28 3.42
N GLY A 174 -19.99 -4.22 4.05
CA GLY A 174 -18.76 -3.82 3.38
C GLY A 174 -18.34 -4.88 2.36
N GLY A 175 -18.22 -4.48 1.09
CA GLY A 175 -17.89 -5.37 -0.01
C GLY A 175 -16.47 -5.25 -0.56
N VAL A 176 -16.06 -6.28 -1.30
CA VAL A 176 -14.92 -6.21 -2.22
C VAL A 176 -15.44 -6.35 -3.64
N TYR A 177 -14.85 -5.61 -4.57
CA TYR A 177 -15.27 -5.61 -5.97
C TYR A 177 -14.09 -5.84 -6.89
N THR A 178 -14.34 -6.50 -8.01
CA THR A 178 -13.34 -6.80 -9.03
C THR A 178 -13.64 -5.98 -10.27
N TYR A 179 -12.63 -5.33 -10.83
CA TYR A 179 -12.74 -4.60 -12.09
C TYR A 179 -12.72 -5.56 -13.28
N GLU A 180 -13.78 -5.54 -14.08
CA GLU A 180 -13.96 -6.42 -15.24
C GLU A 180 -13.52 -5.77 -16.57
N GLY A 181 -13.10 -4.51 -16.52
CA GLY A 181 -12.73 -3.73 -17.69
C GLY A 181 -13.85 -2.81 -18.19
N GLY A 182 -13.44 -1.73 -18.87
CA GLY A 182 -14.36 -0.70 -19.34
C GLY A 182 -14.95 0.06 -18.16
N ASP A 183 -16.26 -0.06 -17.97
CA ASP A 183 -17.03 0.55 -16.88
C ASP A 183 -17.62 -0.49 -15.91
N LYS A 184 -17.19 -1.75 -16.01
CA LYS A 184 -17.82 -2.87 -15.32
C LYS A 184 -17.05 -3.32 -14.09
N TRP A 185 -17.82 -3.61 -13.05
CA TRP A 185 -17.36 -4.15 -11.78
C TRP A 185 -18.22 -5.33 -11.37
N SER A 186 -17.61 -6.37 -10.82
CA SER A 186 -18.31 -7.50 -10.20
C SER A 186 -18.12 -7.48 -8.69
N HIS A 187 -19.05 -8.11 -7.97
CA HIS A 187 -19.01 -8.18 -6.51
C HIS A 187 -18.35 -9.49 -6.06
N ALA A 188 -17.35 -9.37 -5.20
CA ALA A 188 -16.55 -10.47 -4.63
C ALA A 188 -16.95 -10.81 -3.19
N GLY A 189 -18.19 -10.49 -2.79
CA GLY A 189 -18.75 -10.85 -1.49
C GLY A 189 -18.61 -9.79 -0.41
N TYR A 190 -19.51 -9.86 0.58
CA TYR A 190 -19.54 -9.01 1.76
C TYR A 190 -18.90 -9.70 2.95
N GLN A 191 -18.36 -8.91 3.89
CA GLN A 191 -18.07 -9.38 5.24
C GLN A 191 -19.23 -8.95 6.16
N GLU A 192 -19.89 -9.91 6.82
CA GLU A 192 -21.04 -9.62 7.67
C GLU A 192 -20.66 -8.68 8.84
N GLY A 193 -21.45 -7.63 9.05
CA GLY A 193 -21.23 -6.66 10.13
C GLY A 193 -20.10 -5.65 9.84
N VAL A 194 -19.41 -5.79 8.72
CA VAL A 194 -18.40 -4.82 8.26
C VAL A 194 -19.12 -3.69 7.54
N ASN A 195 -18.71 -2.47 7.80
CA ASN A 195 -19.23 -1.28 7.12
C ASN A 195 -18.30 -0.78 6.01
N GLN A 196 -17.00 -0.99 6.19
CA GLN A 196 -15.96 -0.49 5.29
C GLN A 196 -14.78 -1.47 5.25
N VAL A 197 -14.28 -1.69 4.06
CA VAL A 197 -12.99 -2.37 3.83
C VAL A 197 -11.93 -1.29 3.60
N TYR A 198 -10.83 -1.32 4.34
CA TYR A 198 -9.83 -0.24 4.38
C TYR A 198 -8.50 -0.60 3.72
N SER A 199 -8.10 -1.87 3.78
CA SER A 199 -6.78 -2.29 3.33
C SER A 199 -6.80 -3.70 2.78
N PHE A 200 -5.84 -3.98 1.89
CA PHE A 200 -5.63 -5.29 1.28
C PHE A 200 -4.20 -5.78 1.52
N ALA A 201 -4.02 -7.09 1.66
CA ALA A 201 -2.70 -7.73 1.57
C ALA A 201 -2.82 -9.13 0.97
N ALA A 202 -1.95 -9.45 0.02
CA ALA A 202 -1.73 -10.84 -0.38
C ALA A 202 -0.79 -11.50 0.65
N TYR A 203 -1.25 -12.58 1.29
CA TYR A 203 -0.46 -13.35 2.24
C TYR A 203 -0.65 -14.85 2.02
N GLU A 204 0.46 -15.56 1.84
CA GLU A 204 0.53 -16.99 1.52
C GLU A 204 -0.31 -17.47 0.33
N GLY A 205 -0.60 -16.57 -0.62
CA GLY A 205 -1.44 -16.84 -1.81
C GLY A 205 -2.94 -16.60 -1.60
N SER A 206 -3.33 -15.95 -0.51
CA SER A 206 -4.72 -15.53 -0.26
C SER A 206 -4.81 -14.03 -0.07
N LEU A 207 -5.97 -13.46 -0.40
CA LEU A 207 -6.27 -12.05 -0.18
C LEU A 207 -6.80 -11.85 1.24
N TYR A 208 -6.21 -10.92 1.97
CA TYR A 208 -6.68 -10.48 3.29
C TYR A 208 -7.20 -9.05 3.21
N THR A 209 -8.26 -8.77 3.96
CA THR A 209 -8.90 -7.46 4.06
C THR A 209 -8.92 -6.96 5.49
N GLY A 210 -8.57 -5.69 5.66
CA GLY A 210 -8.71 -4.97 6.93
C GLY A 210 -10.01 -4.17 6.97
N THR A 211 -10.73 -4.20 8.09
CA THR A 211 -12.13 -3.74 8.14
C THR A 211 -12.46 -2.79 9.30
N TRP A 212 -13.64 -2.18 9.23
CA TRP A 212 -14.32 -1.38 10.28
C TRP A 212 -15.76 -1.91 10.45
N PRO A 213 -16.34 -1.96 11.68
CA PRO A 213 -15.96 -1.22 12.89
C PRO A 213 -15.19 -1.97 13.98
N GLU A 214 -14.91 -3.25 13.78
CA GLU A 214 -14.35 -4.09 14.84
C GLU A 214 -12.85 -4.38 14.65
N ALA A 215 -12.17 -3.70 13.73
CA ALA A 215 -10.79 -4.00 13.35
C ALA A 215 -10.55 -5.51 13.10
N LYS A 216 -11.49 -6.17 12.43
CA LYS A 216 -11.35 -7.57 12.01
C LYS A 216 -10.57 -7.66 10.71
N VAL A 217 -9.88 -8.78 10.55
CA VAL A 217 -9.26 -9.17 9.29
C VAL A 217 -10.02 -10.34 8.71
N TYR A 218 -10.30 -10.31 7.42
CA TYR A 218 -10.92 -11.43 6.72
C TYR A 218 -10.03 -11.94 5.61
N ARG A 219 -10.12 -13.24 5.31
CA ARG A 219 -9.43 -13.87 4.20
C ARG A 219 -10.43 -14.31 3.14
N TRP A 220 -10.13 -14.02 1.88
CA TRP A 220 -10.91 -14.52 0.75
C TRP A 220 -10.65 -16.02 0.54
N ASP A 221 -11.72 -16.80 0.39
CA ASP A 221 -11.64 -18.25 0.17
C ASP A 221 -11.72 -18.67 -1.31
N GLY A 222 -11.92 -17.70 -2.22
CA GLY A 222 -11.96 -17.91 -3.67
C GLY A 222 -13.34 -17.78 -4.32
N GLU A 223 -14.40 -17.53 -3.55
CA GLU A 223 -15.76 -17.29 -4.08
C GLU A 223 -16.32 -15.91 -3.68
N GLN A 224 -17.52 -15.83 -3.09
CA GLN A 224 -18.06 -14.61 -2.47
C GLN A 224 -18.04 -14.70 -0.94
N HIS A 225 -17.19 -15.56 -0.40
CA HIS A 225 -17.11 -15.83 1.03
C HIS A 225 -15.78 -15.35 1.61
N TRP A 226 -15.85 -14.95 2.88
CA TRP A 226 -14.76 -14.31 3.60
C TRP A 226 -14.65 -14.92 4.99
N GLU A 227 -13.51 -15.52 5.29
CA GLU A 227 -13.24 -16.17 6.57
C GLU A 227 -12.69 -15.17 7.58
N ASP A 228 -13.34 -15.08 8.75
CA ASP A 228 -12.88 -14.24 9.87
C ASP A 228 -11.53 -14.75 10.39
N CYS A 229 -10.51 -13.90 10.29
CA CYS A 229 -9.13 -14.14 10.74
C CYS A 229 -8.83 -13.38 12.03
N GLY A 230 -9.85 -12.97 12.78
CA GLY A 230 -9.77 -12.40 14.10
C GLY A 230 -9.73 -10.87 14.14
N GLN A 231 -10.02 -10.36 15.33
CA GLN A 231 -10.02 -8.94 15.68
C GLN A 231 -8.68 -8.52 16.29
N LEU A 232 -8.24 -7.31 15.96
CA LEU A 232 -6.98 -6.74 16.46
C LEU A 232 -7.22 -5.96 17.76
N GLY A 233 -7.24 -6.69 18.88
CA GLY A 233 -7.45 -6.11 20.21
C GLY A 233 -8.75 -5.31 20.31
N ASP A 234 -8.72 -4.17 21.00
CA ASP A 234 -9.88 -3.28 21.16
C ASP A 234 -9.95 -2.18 20.08
N GLU A 235 -9.19 -2.33 18.99
CA GLU A 235 -9.15 -1.38 17.88
C GLU A 235 -10.46 -1.39 17.07
N LYS A 236 -10.59 -0.43 16.14
CA LYS A 236 -11.79 -0.18 15.33
C LYS A 236 -11.56 -0.28 13.83
N GLU A 237 -10.38 0.10 13.34
CA GLU A 237 -10.05 0.02 11.91
C GLU A 237 -8.71 -0.70 11.71
N VAL A 238 -8.64 -1.56 10.69
CA VAL A 238 -7.38 -2.08 10.15
C VAL A 238 -7.00 -1.26 8.92
N MET A 239 -6.16 -0.25 9.14
CA MET A 239 -5.87 0.84 8.21
C MET A 239 -4.84 0.48 7.14
N ALA A 240 -3.83 -0.29 7.52
CA ALA A 240 -2.75 -0.68 6.63
C ALA A 240 -2.29 -2.09 6.93
N MET A 241 -1.87 -2.81 5.90
CA MET A 241 -1.33 -4.15 6.01
C MET A 241 -0.10 -4.30 5.13
N ALA A 242 0.89 -5.05 5.60
CA ALA A 242 2.08 -5.38 4.83
C ALA A 242 2.65 -6.74 5.28
N VAL A 243 3.14 -7.52 4.32
CA VAL A 243 3.88 -8.75 4.62
C VAL A 243 5.36 -8.40 4.73
N TYR A 244 5.94 -8.66 5.89
CA TYR A 244 7.34 -8.41 6.19
C TYR A 244 8.00 -9.64 6.79
N ASN A 245 9.14 -10.03 6.21
CA ASN A 245 9.96 -11.15 6.65
C ASN A 245 9.15 -12.42 7.00
N GLY A 246 8.24 -12.80 6.11
CA GLY A 246 7.43 -14.01 6.28
C GLY A 246 6.18 -13.86 7.14
N THR A 247 5.84 -12.66 7.62
CA THR A 247 4.63 -12.46 8.43
C THR A 247 3.79 -11.27 7.98
N LEU A 248 2.47 -11.42 8.07
CA LEU A 248 1.52 -10.33 7.88
C LEU A 248 1.47 -9.42 9.12
N TYR A 249 1.68 -8.13 8.90
CA TYR A 249 1.53 -7.07 9.90
C TYR A 249 0.37 -6.16 9.53
N ALA A 250 -0.26 -5.58 10.55
CA ALA A 250 -1.41 -4.71 10.40
C ALA A 250 -1.33 -3.51 11.35
N GLY A 251 -1.56 -2.32 10.81
CA GLY A 251 -1.67 -1.04 11.51
C GLY A 251 -3.12 -0.66 11.78
N THR A 252 -3.37 -0.04 12.94
CA THR A 252 -4.73 0.13 13.48
C THR A 252 -5.06 1.54 13.96
N LEU A 253 -6.36 1.77 14.21
CA LEU A 253 -6.98 2.92 14.87
C LEU A 253 -7.97 2.37 15.92
N PRO A 254 -8.11 2.96 17.14
CA PRO A 254 -7.80 4.34 17.52
C PRO A 254 -6.49 4.55 18.28
N LEU A 255 -5.76 3.50 18.64
CA LEU A 255 -4.57 3.67 19.49
C LEU A 255 -3.28 3.72 18.69
N GLY A 256 -3.33 3.54 17.37
CA GLY A 256 -2.13 3.55 16.52
C GLY A 256 -1.23 2.36 16.83
N GLN A 257 -1.82 1.16 16.93
CA GLN A 257 -1.11 -0.07 17.26
C GLN A 257 -0.73 -0.87 16.01
N VAL A 258 0.30 -1.68 16.15
CA VAL A 258 0.75 -2.65 15.14
C VAL A 258 0.58 -4.05 15.69
N TYR A 259 -0.08 -4.91 14.92
CA TYR A 259 -0.29 -6.32 15.22
C TYR A 259 0.45 -7.21 14.22
N ARG A 260 0.86 -8.39 14.70
CA ARG A 260 1.48 -9.46 13.93
C ARG A 260 0.53 -10.66 13.88
N TYR A 261 0.30 -11.21 12.70
CA TYR A 261 -0.57 -12.37 12.53
C TYR A 261 0.12 -13.67 12.98
N GLU A 262 -0.62 -14.51 13.72
CA GLU A 262 -0.15 -15.78 14.28
C GLU A 262 -0.88 -17.00 13.70
N GLY A 263 -1.74 -16.78 12.69
CA GLY A 263 -2.57 -17.81 12.06
C GLY A 263 -3.92 -18.02 12.74
N GLY A 264 -4.90 -18.46 11.95
CA GLY A 264 -6.28 -18.63 12.38
C GLY A 264 -6.90 -17.28 12.73
N THR A 265 -7.34 -17.12 13.98
CA THR A 265 -7.94 -15.88 14.48
C THR A 265 -7.01 -15.09 15.42
N ARG A 266 -5.73 -15.45 15.48
CA ARG A 266 -4.80 -14.93 16.49
C ARG A 266 -3.90 -13.83 15.95
N TRP A 267 -3.82 -12.75 16.72
CA TRP A 267 -2.93 -11.61 16.49
C TRP A 267 -2.21 -11.25 17.77
N THR A 268 -0.91 -10.94 17.67
CA THR A 268 -0.10 -10.44 18.78
C THR A 268 0.17 -8.95 18.59
N MET A 269 -0.17 -8.13 19.59
CA MET A 269 0.22 -6.71 19.58
C MET A 269 1.74 -6.59 19.68
N SER A 270 2.35 -5.98 18.67
CA SER A 270 3.79 -5.74 18.60
C SER A 270 4.17 -4.45 19.29
N LYS A 271 3.51 -3.34 18.93
CA LYS A 271 3.78 -2.03 19.52
C LYS A 271 2.63 -1.04 19.30
N ARG A 272 2.44 -0.13 20.26
CA ARG A 272 1.73 1.14 20.06
C ARG A 272 2.71 2.21 19.59
N LEU A 273 2.49 2.76 18.39
CA LEU A 273 3.43 3.71 17.76
C LEU A 273 3.09 5.18 18.00
N ASP A 274 1.81 5.49 18.19
CA ASP A 274 1.37 6.86 18.41
C ASP A 274 0.79 7.03 19.83
N MET A 275 1.37 7.99 20.55
CA MET A 275 1.04 8.34 21.93
C MET A 275 0.64 9.82 22.05
N THR A 276 0.25 10.45 20.93
CA THR A 276 -0.16 11.87 20.93
C THR A 276 -1.27 12.07 21.98
N PRO A 277 -1.06 12.97 22.96
CA PRO A 277 -2.02 13.20 24.03
C PRO A 277 -3.28 13.86 23.47
N ASP A 278 -4.40 13.71 24.18
CA ASP A 278 -5.66 14.42 23.92
C ASP A 278 -6.27 14.23 22.51
N VAL A 279 -5.79 13.24 21.76
CA VAL A 279 -6.35 12.83 20.48
C VAL A 279 -7.04 11.49 20.64
N THR A 280 -8.32 11.39 20.26
CA THR A 280 -9.07 10.13 20.36
C THR A 280 -8.56 9.11 19.34
N TYR A 281 -8.45 9.51 18.08
CA TYR A 281 -8.14 8.64 16.96
C TYR A 281 -6.70 8.83 16.47
N ARG A 282 -5.82 7.92 16.90
CA ARG A 282 -4.47 7.77 16.36
C ARG A 282 -4.43 6.58 15.44
N ARG A 283 -3.61 6.68 14.39
CA ARG A 283 -3.61 5.74 13.28
C ARG A 283 -2.19 5.31 12.95
N VAL A 284 -1.99 4.02 12.71
CA VAL A 284 -0.92 3.58 11.81
C VAL A 284 -1.53 3.53 10.41
N TRP A 285 -1.38 4.61 9.66
CA TRP A 285 -2.13 4.86 8.42
C TRP A 285 -1.60 4.08 7.22
N SER A 286 -0.28 3.89 7.15
CA SER A 286 0.38 3.29 5.99
C SER A 286 1.54 2.41 6.41
N MET A 287 1.82 1.39 5.59
CA MET A 287 2.92 0.47 5.78
C MET A 287 3.61 0.18 4.45
N ALA A 288 4.93 0.06 4.46
CA ALA A 288 5.71 -0.34 3.29
C ALA A 288 6.99 -1.09 3.71
N VAL A 289 7.44 -2.02 2.88
CA VAL A 289 8.75 -2.66 3.05
C VAL A 289 9.77 -1.96 2.17
N PHE A 290 10.87 -1.52 2.77
CA PHE A 290 11.98 -0.87 2.04
C PHE A 290 13.30 -1.24 2.71
N GLN A 291 14.33 -1.54 1.93
CA GLN A 291 15.67 -1.88 2.41
C GLN A 291 15.67 -2.95 3.52
N GLY A 292 14.84 -3.98 3.39
CA GLY A 292 14.76 -5.08 4.35
C GLY A 292 14.10 -4.74 5.69
N LYS A 293 13.37 -3.61 5.79
CA LYS A 293 12.65 -3.17 7.00
C LYS A 293 11.19 -2.87 6.69
N LEU A 294 10.34 -2.99 7.71
CA LEU A 294 8.95 -2.54 7.65
C LEU A 294 8.83 -1.11 8.18
N PHE A 295 8.34 -0.19 7.36
CA PHE A 295 8.06 1.19 7.72
C PHE A 295 6.58 1.38 8.03
N CYS A 296 6.27 2.20 9.03
CA CYS A 296 4.91 2.51 9.48
C CYS A 296 4.75 4.03 9.61
N GLY A 297 3.82 4.62 8.87
CA GLY A 297 3.45 6.04 8.98
C GLY A 297 2.33 6.25 9.99
N THR A 298 2.42 7.30 10.80
CA THR A 298 1.45 7.57 11.89
C THR A 298 0.77 8.93 11.76
N LEU A 299 -0.50 8.98 12.17
CA LEU A 299 -1.32 10.19 12.28
C LEU A 299 -1.93 10.25 13.70
N PRO A 300 -1.91 11.39 14.39
CA PRO A 300 -1.49 12.71 13.93
C PRO A 300 0.00 13.01 14.11
N SER A 301 0.78 12.17 14.77
CA SER A 301 2.16 12.55 15.14
C SER A 301 3.10 12.81 13.95
N GLY A 302 2.73 12.38 12.74
CA GLY A 302 3.54 12.56 11.53
C GLY A 302 4.83 11.74 11.53
N LYS A 303 5.00 10.84 12.50
CA LYS A 303 6.22 10.04 12.65
C LYS A 303 6.20 8.83 11.72
N VAL A 304 7.38 8.48 11.23
CA VAL A 304 7.64 7.23 10.51
C VAL A 304 8.52 6.35 11.39
N TYR A 305 8.05 5.15 11.68
CA TYR A 305 8.80 4.13 12.43
C TYR A 305 9.29 3.04 11.50
N ALA A 306 10.44 2.45 11.80
CA ALA A 306 10.96 1.29 11.10
C ALA A 306 11.15 0.11 12.06
N LEU A 307 10.74 -1.08 11.64
CA LEU A 307 10.96 -2.35 12.31
C LEU A 307 11.95 -3.19 11.51
N GLU A 308 12.98 -3.70 12.21
CA GLU A 308 13.86 -4.76 11.74
C GLU A 308 13.67 -5.98 12.66
N ALA A 309 12.97 -7.01 12.18
CA ALA A 309 12.73 -8.24 12.91
C ALA A 309 13.37 -9.41 12.14
N GLY A 310 14.55 -9.83 12.60
CA GLY A 310 15.44 -10.68 11.80
C GLY A 310 16.16 -9.88 10.70
N LYS A 311 16.76 -10.57 9.74
CA LYS A 311 17.39 -9.94 8.57
C LYS A 311 16.64 -10.31 7.30
N SER A 312 16.37 -9.31 6.48
CA SER A 312 15.79 -9.45 5.15
C SER A 312 16.58 -8.58 4.19
N VAL A 313 16.70 -9.02 2.93
CA VAL A 313 17.22 -8.22 1.83
C VAL A 313 16.15 -8.12 0.77
N THR A 314 15.94 -6.91 0.25
CA THR A 314 14.92 -6.62 -0.75
C THR A 314 15.56 -5.97 -1.97
N TYR A 315 14.95 -6.18 -3.14
CA TYR A 315 15.24 -5.42 -4.34
C TYR A 315 14.08 -4.44 -4.52
N ASP A 316 14.28 -3.21 -4.06
CA ASP A 316 13.22 -2.20 -3.88
C ASP A 316 12.86 -1.46 -5.19
N VAL A 317 13.07 -2.12 -6.33
CA VAL A 317 12.71 -1.64 -7.67
C VAL A 317 12.14 -2.80 -8.47
N ALA A 318 11.29 -2.49 -9.45
CA ALA A 318 10.74 -3.50 -10.34
C ALA A 318 11.85 -4.24 -11.10
N LEU A 319 11.74 -5.56 -11.22
CA LEU A 319 12.58 -6.32 -12.14
C LEU A 319 12.23 -5.92 -13.57
N LYS A 320 13.26 -5.78 -14.41
CA LYS A 320 13.06 -5.60 -15.85
C LYS A 320 12.33 -6.82 -16.45
N ALA A 321 11.57 -6.58 -17.51
CA ALA A 321 10.90 -7.64 -18.25
C ALA A 321 11.90 -8.65 -18.86
N GLY A 322 11.42 -9.86 -19.14
CA GLY A 322 12.21 -10.95 -19.71
C GLY A 322 12.82 -11.88 -18.66
N TRP A 323 13.72 -12.76 -19.09
CA TRP A 323 14.46 -13.65 -18.19
C TRP A 323 15.44 -12.85 -17.34
N ARG A 324 15.39 -13.07 -16.03
CA ARG A 324 16.23 -12.40 -15.03
C ARG A 324 16.92 -13.46 -14.19
N HIS A 325 18.19 -13.24 -13.88
CA HIS A 325 18.92 -14.10 -12.96
C HIS A 325 18.87 -13.50 -11.56
N VAL A 326 18.38 -14.27 -10.59
CA VAL A 326 18.30 -13.86 -9.18
C VAL A 326 19.02 -14.89 -8.34
N ALA A 327 19.96 -14.44 -7.49
CA ALA A 327 20.63 -15.33 -6.54
C ALA A 327 20.58 -14.72 -5.14
N GLY A 328 20.06 -15.48 -4.18
CA GLY A 328 20.20 -15.22 -2.76
C GLY A 328 21.38 -16.01 -2.20
N VAL A 329 22.31 -15.33 -1.55
CA VAL A 329 23.49 -15.96 -0.93
C VAL A 329 23.52 -15.59 0.55
N ARG A 330 23.58 -16.61 1.42
CA ARG A 330 23.99 -16.40 2.81
C ARG A 330 25.48 -16.65 2.92
N ARG A 331 26.25 -15.62 3.31
CA ARG A 331 27.68 -15.71 3.56
C ARG A 331 27.94 -15.44 5.03
N GLY A 332 28.23 -16.50 5.78
CA GLY A 332 28.37 -16.41 7.23
C GLY A 332 27.10 -15.86 7.87
N ASP A 333 27.21 -14.67 8.42
CA ASP A 333 26.20 -13.92 9.15
C ASP A 333 25.55 -12.81 8.30
N ARG A 334 25.79 -12.78 6.99
CA ARG A 334 25.21 -11.80 6.06
C ARG A 334 24.35 -12.43 4.97
N LEU A 335 23.27 -11.75 4.60
CA LEU A 335 22.47 -12.06 3.42
C LEU A 335 22.89 -11.15 2.26
N GLU A 336 23.01 -11.71 1.07
CA GLU A 336 23.38 -11.02 -0.17
C GLU A 336 22.36 -11.35 -1.25
N LEU A 337 21.94 -10.34 -2.01
CA LEU A 337 21.02 -10.47 -3.13
C LEU A 337 21.72 -10.00 -4.39
N PHE A 338 21.73 -10.87 -5.40
CA PHE A 338 22.26 -10.59 -6.71
C PHE A 338 21.14 -10.59 -7.74
N VAL A 339 21.18 -9.63 -8.67
CA VAL A 339 20.33 -9.57 -9.86
C VAL A 339 21.25 -9.42 -11.06
N ASP A 340 21.06 -10.26 -12.07
CA ASP A 340 21.89 -10.28 -13.29
C ASP A 340 23.39 -10.41 -13.02
N GLY A 341 23.76 -11.22 -12.01
CA GLY A 341 25.15 -11.44 -11.65
C GLY A 341 25.80 -10.31 -10.85
N GLU A 342 25.09 -9.21 -10.61
CA GLU A 342 25.58 -8.06 -9.85
C GLU A 342 24.99 -8.06 -8.44
N LEU A 343 25.84 -7.75 -7.43
CA LEU A 343 25.40 -7.62 -6.04
C LEU A 343 24.58 -6.34 -5.91
N VAL A 344 23.28 -6.46 -5.66
CA VAL A 344 22.36 -5.30 -5.59
C VAL A 344 21.99 -4.93 -4.16
N ARG A 345 22.04 -5.89 -3.22
CA ARG A 345 21.72 -5.62 -1.81
C ARG A 345 22.44 -6.59 -0.87
N TRP A 346 22.69 -6.13 0.35
CA TRP A 346 23.11 -6.98 1.46
C TRP A 346 22.47 -6.53 2.77
N SER A 347 22.34 -7.46 3.72
CA SER A 347 21.90 -7.14 5.08
C SER A 347 23.04 -6.56 5.88
N SER A 348 22.72 -5.87 6.99
CA SER A 348 23.67 -5.76 8.09
C SER A 348 23.97 -7.15 8.65
N ASP A 349 25.11 -7.26 9.33
CA ASP A 349 25.54 -8.50 9.98
C ASP A 349 24.47 -8.99 10.97
N LEU A 350 24.22 -10.29 10.98
CA LEU A 350 23.33 -10.95 11.96
C LEU A 350 23.89 -10.77 13.39
N GLY A 351 25.18 -10.44 13.52
CA GLY A 351 25.88 -10.19 14.78
C GLY A 351 26.12 -11.48 15.58
N ASP A 352 26.71 -11.34 16.77
CA ASP A 352 27.03 -12.48 17.66
C ASP A 352 25.81 -13.14 18.32
N ARG A 353 24.60 -12.71 17.96
CA ARG A 353 23.38 -13.31 18.48
C ARG A 353 23.25 -14.72 17.92
N ALA A 354 23.09 -15.72 18.80
CA ALA A 354 22.75 -17.06 18.39
C ALA A 354 21.34 -17.08 17.79
N TRP A 355 21.24 -16.96 16.46
CA TRP A 355 20.00 -17.16 15.74
C TRP A 355 19.81 -18.66 15.51
N ASP A 356 18.86 -19.27 16.21
CA ASP A 356 18.37 -20.58 15.80
C ASP A 356 17.38 -20.38 14.64
N ILE A 357 17.86 -20.74 13.47
CA ILE A 357 17.14 -20.69 12.19
C ILE A 357 16.71 -22.09 11.74
N SER A 358 17.05 -23.10 12.52
CA SER A 358 16.74 -24.49 12.21
C SER A 358 15.23 -24.67 12.29
N ASN A 359 14.66 -25.25 11.25
CA ASN A 359 13.23 -25.53 11.18
C ASN A 359 12.99 -26.74 10.28
N ASP A 360 11.82 -27.33 10.41
CA ASP A 360 11.34 -28.47 9.65
C ASP A 360 10.46 -28.06 8.45
N GLN A 361 10.38 -26.76 8.17
CA GLN A 361 9.53 -26.26 7.10
C GLN A 361 10.14 -26.59 5.73
N PRO A 362 9.31 -26.99 4.74
CA PRO A 362 9.80 -27.29 3.41
C PRO A 362 10.34 -26.02 2.74
N LEU A 363 11.44 -26.16 1.99
CA LEU A 363 11.86 -25.12 1.06
C LEU A 363 10.82 -25.01 -0.06
N ARG A 364 10.13 -23.87 -0.12
CA ARG A 364 9.18 -23.54 -1.18
C ARG A 364 9.87 -22.67 -2.23
N ILE A 365 9.73 -23.05 -3.50
CA ILE A 365 10.24 -22.28 -4.65
C ILE A 365 9.04 -21.94 -5.52
N GLY A 366 8.88 -20.67 -5.89
CA GLY A 366 7.70 -20.19 -6.62
C GLY A 366 6.46 -19.94 -5.75
N LYS A 367 6.54 -20.15 -4.43
CA LYS A 367 5.52 -19.72 -3.45
C LYS A 367 6.20 -18.98 -2.31
N GLY A 368 5.98 -17.67 -2.23
CA GLY A 368 6.52 -16.83 -1.17
C GLY A 368 5.48 -16.49 -0.09
N PRO A 369 5.87 -15.69 0.92
CA PRO A 369 4.94 -15.21 1.95
C PRO A 369 3.84 -14.29 1.44
N HIS A 370 3.98 -13.71 0.25
CA HIS A 370 2.96 -12.85 -0.35
C HIS A 370 2.00 -13.68 -1.20
N ASP A 371 2.48 -14.17 -2.34
CA ASP A 371 1.70 -14.89 -3.34
C ASP A 371 2.55 -15.93 -4.08
N LEU A 372 1.91 -16.63 -5.00
CA LEU A 372 2.51 -17.53 -5.98
C LEU A 372 3.22 -16.72 -7.08
N PHE A 373 4.39 -17.22 -7.51
CA PHE A 373 5.11 -16.63 -8.63
C PHE A 373 4.40 -16.98 -9.94
N LYS A 374 3.77 -15.98 -10.56
CA LYS A 374 3.05 -16.10 -11.85
C LYS A 374 3.96 -15.93 -13.07
N GLY A 375 5.08 -16.65 -13.08
CA GLY A 375 6.06 -16.61 -14.16
C GLY A 375 6.63 -17.98 -14.47
N LYS A 376 7.64 -18.01 -15.33
CA LYS A 376 8.42 -19.23 -15.60
C LYS A 376 9.73 -19.17 -14.84
N MET A 377 10.15 -20.30 -14.30
CA MET A 377 11.47 -20.49 -13.70
C MET A 377 12.25 -21.49 -14.55
N TYR A 378 13.54 -21.25 -14.70
CA TYR A 378 14.48 -22.10 -15.42
C TYR A 378 15.78 -22.19 -14.62
N ASP A 379 16.53 -23.30 -14.78
CA ASP A 379 17.83 -23.54 -14.14
C ASP A 379 17.87 -23.22 -12.63
N VAL A 380 16.92 -23.79 -11.88
CA VAL A 380 16.85 -23.61 -10.43
C VAL A 380 17.94 -24.44 -9.74
N GLN A 381 18.92 -23.77 -9.13
CA GLN A 381 20.06 -24.40 -8.47
C GLN A 381 20.08 -24.14 -6.96
N LEU A 382 20.47 -25.16 -6.18
CA LEU A 382 20.68 -25.07 -4.74
C LEU A 382 22.12 -25.45 -4.40
N HIS A 383 22.79 -24.60 -3.62
CA HIS A 383 24.19 -24.78 -3.24
C HIS A 383 24.31 -24.95 -1.73
N ARG A 384 25.07 -25.95 -1.28
CA ARG A 384 25.36 -26.20 0.15
C ARG A 384 26.43 -25.27 0.73
N ARG A 385 26.87 -24.28 -0.04
CA ARG A 385 27.86 -23.27 0.36
C ARG A 385 27.49 -21.93 -0.27
N ALA A 386 28.04 -20.86 0.30
CA ALA A 386 27.99 -19.54 -0.32
C ALA A 386 28.78 -19.55 -1.64
N LEU A 387 28.16 -19.13 -2.74
CA LEU A 387 28.86 -18.83 -4.00
C LEU A 387 29.63 -17.52 -3.87
N SER A 388 30.78 -17.37 -4.51
CA SER A 388 31.45 -16.07 -4.67
C SER A 388 30.72 -15.19 -5.69
N ALA A 389 30.97 -13.88 -5.69
CA ALA A 389 30.40 -12.98 -6.69
C ALA A 389 30.79 -13.40 -8.13
N ASP A 390 32.04 -13.85 -8.34
CA ASP A 390 32.49 -14.35 -9.64
C ASP A 390 31.75 -15.62 -10.07
N GLU A 391 31.48 -16.53 -9.14
CA GLU A 391 30.70 -17.75 -9.42
C GLU A 391 29.25 -17.45 -9.80
N VAL A 392 28.64 -16.44 -9.17
CA VAL A 392 27.30 -15.95 -9.50
C VAL A 392 27.31 -15.32 -10.89
N ARG A 393 28.30 -14.47 -11.18
CA ARG A 393 28.45 -13.81 -12.49
C ARG A 393 28.72 -14.80 -13.64
N GLN A 394 29.52 -15.84 -13.40
CA GLN A 394 29.77 -16.89 -14.38
C GLN A 394 28.49 -17.66 -14.74
N ARG A 395 27.64 -17.98 -13.75
CA ARG A 395 26.36 -18.66 -13.98
C ARG A 395 25.39 -17.79 -14.77
N PHE A 396 25.28 -16.51 -14.41
CA PHE A 396 24.51 -15.55 -15.16
C PHE A 396 24.91 -15.51 -16.64
N ARG A 397 26.22 -15.46 -16.93
CA ARG A 397 26.74 -15.48 -18.31
C ARG A 397 26.46 -16.80 -19.03
N ALA A 398 26.56 -17.93 -18.34
CA ALA A 398 26.29 -19.24 -18.92
C ALA A 398 24.81 -19.40 -19.34
N GLY A 399 23.86 -18.88 -18.54
CA GLY A 399 22.43 -18.94 -18.83
C GLY A 399 21.93 -17.99 -19.92
N HIS A 400 22.80 -17.14 -20.48
CA HIS A 400 22.46 -16.20 -21.57
C HIS A 400 22.69 -16.76 -22.99
N HIS A 401 23.17 -18.00 -23.10
CA HIS A 401 23.55 -18.65 -24.37
C HIS A 401 22.57 -19.75 -24.82
N GLU A 402 21.46 -19.95 -24.12
CA GLU A 402 20.32 -20.80 -24.50
C GLU A 402 19.06 -19.93 -24.67
#